data_AF-A0A2D9IFR5-F1
#
_entry.id   AF-A0A2D9IFR5-F1
#
_cell.length_a   1.000
_cell.length_b   1.000
_cell.length_c   1.000
_cell.angle_alpha   90.00
_cell.angle_beta   90.00
_cell.angle_gamma   90.00
#
_symmetry.space_group_name_H-M   'P 1'
#
loop_
_entity.id
_entity.type
_entity.pdbx_description
1 polymer ?
#
loop_
_entity_poly.entity_id
_entity_poly.type
_entity_poly.pdbx_seq_one_letter_code
_entity_poly.pdbx_strand_id
1 'polypeptide(L)'
;MVRGSRLRQIGWAICIGVVFAGFMLLTFRVNAVKSEVVRAEREIVVLEREKLAMETEFETRANQQQLADWNAIEFGYASPRADQFLETERQLASFSAPRAADSPPPIRFAREMEASDYPALVSPLAEHDKPGDGEPDKVAAPAQGEARIALASFD
;
A
#
# COMPACT_ATOMS: atom_id res chain seq x y z
N MET A 1 -67.86 -60.27 -6.14
CA MET A 1 -67.23 -59.42 -7.19
C MET A 1 -66.15 -58.43 -6.67
N VAL A 2 -65.55 -58.60 -5.48
CA VAL A 2 -64.67 -57.56 -4.87
C VAL A 2 -63.16 -57.86 -4.90
N ARG A 3 -62.71 -59.02 -5.42
CA ARG A 3 -61.28 -59.42 -5.36
C ARG A 3 -60.37 -58.73 -6.40
N GLY A 4 -60.89 -58.33 -7.57
CA GLY A 4 -60.08 -57.70 -8.63
C GLY A 4 -59.67 -56.25 -8.35
N SER A 5 -60.47 -55.48 -7.61
CA SER A 5 -60.18 -54.06 -7.31
C SER A 5 -59.06 -53.90 -6.27
N ARG A 6 -58.98 -54.80 -5.29
CA ARG A 6 -57.94 -54.80 -4.25
C ARG A 6 -56.54 -54.98 -4.85
N LEU A 7 -56.36 -55.93 -5.77
CA LEU A 7 -55.07 -56.14 -6.46
C LEU A 7 -54.64 -54.91 -7.26
N ARG A 8 -55.57 -54.28 -7.99
CA ARG A 8 -55.29 -53.05 -8.75
C ARG A 8 -54.92 -51.88 -7.83
N GLN A 9 -55.59 -51.76 -6.69
CA GLN A 9 -55.31 -50.72 -5.69
C GLN A 9 -53.93 -50.92 -5.04
N ILE A 10 -53.54 -52.17 -4.74
CA ILE A 10 -52.21 -52.50 -4.22
C ILE A 10 -51.13 -52.16 -5.25
N GLY A 11 -51.34 -52.49 -6.53
CA GLY A 11 -50.43 -52.12 -7.61
C GLY A 11 -50.24 -50.60 -7.73
N TRP A 12 -51.33 -49.84 -7.60
CA TRP A 12 -51.27 -48.38 -7.58
C TRP A 12 -50.52 -47.83 -6.36
N ALA A 13 -50.73 -48.41 -5.18
CA ALA A 13 -50.03 -48.02 -3.96
C ALA A 13 -48.52 -48.27 -4.07
N ILE A 14 -48.10 -49.41 -4.65
CA ILE A 14 -46.68 -49.70 -4.90
C ILE A 14 -46.09 -48.69 -5.89
N CYS A 15 -46.80 -48.37 -6.98
CA CYS A 15 -46.35 -47.39 -7.96
C CYS A 15 -46.09 -46.02 -7.33
N ILE A 16 -47.04 -45.51 -6.53
CA ILE A 16 -46.88 -44.26 -5.77
C ILE A 16 -45.70 -44.38 -4.80
N GLY A 17 -45.58 -45.51 -4.09
CA GLY A 17 -44.48 -45.75 -3.16
C GLY A 17 -43.11 -45.66 -3.82
N VAL A 18 -42.94 -46.23 -5.01
CA VAL A 18 -41.69 -46.16 -5.77
C VAL A 18 -41.39 -44.73 -6.21
N VAL A 19 -42.37 -44.01 -6.75
CA VAL A 19 -42.19 -42.61 -7.18
C VAL A 19 -41.83 -41.73 -5.97
N PHE A 20 -42.53 -41.91 -4.85
CA PHE A 20 -42.25 -41.17 -3.62
C PHE A 20 -40.87 -41.48 -3.05
N ALA A 21 -40.46 -42.75 -3.03
CA ALA A 21 -39.12 -43.15 -2.60
C ALA A 21 -38.02 -42.55 -3.50
N GLY A 22 -38.23 -42.55 -4.82
CA GLY A 22 -37.32 -41.91 -5.77
C GLY A 22 -37.20 -40.40 -5.52
N PHE A 23 -38.34 -39.73 -5.27
CA PHE A 23 -38.36 -38.31 -4.92
C PHE A 23 -37.58 -38.03 -3.62
N MET A 24 -37.83 -38.78 -2.54
CA MET A 24 -37.09 -38.62 -1.29
C MET A 24 -35.59 -38.84 -1.46
N LEU A 25 -35.18 -39.87 -2.22
CA LEU A 25 -33.78 -40.15 -2.47
C LEU A 25 -33.09 -38.99 -3.20
N LEU A 26 -33.77 -38.38 -4.18
CA LEU A 26 -33.28 -37.19 -4.86
C LEU A 26 -33.16 -35.99 -3.91
N THR A 27 -34.18 -35.75 -3.07
CA THR A 27 -34.14 -34.68 -2.07
C THR A 27 -32.97 -34.85 -1.10
N PHE A 28 -32.71 -36.07 -0.61
CA PHE A 28 -31.55 -36.34 0.24
C PHE A 28 -30.22 -36.12 -0.47
N ARG A 29 -30.11 -36.55 -1.73
CA ARG A 29 -28.92 -36.30 -2.56
C ARG A 29 -28.66 -34.81 -2.72
N VAL A 30 -29.69 -34.02 -3.05
CA VAL A 30 -29.56 -32.56 -3.17
C VAL A 30 -29.12 -31.92 -1.86
N ASN A 31 -29.67 -32.36 -0.72
CA ASN A 31 -29.27 -31.84 0.58
C ASN A 31 -27.81 -32.18 0.93
N ALA A 32 -27.33 -33.38 0.56
CA ALA A 32 -25.94 -33.77 0.73
C ALA A 32 -25.00 -32.94 -0.16
N VAL A 33 -25.34 -32.76 -1.44
CA VAL A 33 -24.52 -31.92 -2.34
C VAL A 33 -24.50 -30.47 -1.87
N LYS A 34 -25.64 -29.93 -1.43
CA LYS A 34 -25.71 -28.56 -0.89
C LYS A 34 -24.80 -28.38 0.33
N SER A 35 -24.72 -29.36 1.23
CA SER A 35 -23.85 -29.26 2.41
C SER A 35 -22.37 -29.34 2.05
N GLU A 36 -22.01 -30.17 1.05
CA GLU A 36 -20.66 -30.24 0.50
C GLU A 36 -20.23 -28.92 -0.15
N VAL A 37 -21.10 -28.31 -0.96
CA VAL A 37 -20.83 -27.00 -1.59
C VAL A 37 -20.61 -25.92 -0.54
N VAL A 38 -21.49 -25.81 0.46
CA VAL A 38 -21.35 -24.82 1.53
C VAL A 38 -20.07 -25.02 2.36
N ARG A 39 -19.58 -26.26 2.48
CA ARG A 39 -18.30 -26.53 3.14
C ARG A 39 -17.13 -26.04 2.31
N ALA A 40 -17.12 -26.33 1.01
CA ALA A 40 -16.08 -25.87 0.08
C ALA A 40 -16.04 -24.34 -0.03
N GLU A 41 -17.20 -23.68 -0.09
CA GLU A 41 -17.30 -22.21 -0.11
C GLU A 41 -16.66 -21.59 1.15
N ARG A 42 -16.89 -22.17 2.34
CA ARG A 42 -16.25 -21.68 3.57
C ARG A 42 -14.74 -21.85 3.53
N GLU A 43 -14.26 -22.97 3.00
CA GLU A 43 -12.83 -23.24 2.86
C GLU A 43 -12.17 -22.23 1.92
N ILE A 44 -12.81 -21.92 0.78
CA ILE A 44 -12.37 -20.88 -0.15
C ILE A 44 -12.25 -19.53 0.56
N VAL A 45 -13.28 -19.11 1.31
CA VAL A 45 -13.26 -17.83 2.03
C VAL A 45 -12.15 -17.76 3.08
N VAL A 46 -11.85 -18.88 3.76
CA VAL A 46 -10.74 -18.94 4.73
C VAL A 46 -9.40 -18.79 4.01
N LEU A 47 -9.18 -19.53 2.93
CA LEU A 47 -7.95 -19.48 2.13
C LEU A 47 -7.72 -18.10 1.51
N GLU A 48 -8.78 -17.45 1.03
CA GLU A 48 -8.70 -16.08 0.50
C GLU A 48 -8.25 -15.08 1.58
N ARG A 49 -8.75 -15.22 2.80
CA ARG A 49 -8.34 -14.36 3.94
C ARG A 49 -6.88 -14.59 4.31
N GLU A 50 -6.44 -15.85 4.35
CA GLU A 50 -5.04 -16.19 4.60
C GLU A 50 -4.12 -15.65 3.50
N LYS A 51 -4.54 -15.76 2.23
CA LYS A 51 -3.82 -15.17 1.09
C LYS A 51 -3.70 -13.66 1.22
N LEU A 52 -4.80 -12.98 1.56
CA LEU A 52 -4.80 -11.53 1.74
C LEU A 52 -3.87 -11.11 2.88
N ALA A 53 -3.93 -11.81 4.02
CA ALA A 53 -3.03 -11.54 5.15
C ALA A 53 -1.56 -11.72 4.75
N MET A 54 -1.24 -12.80 4.04
CA MET A 54 0.12 -13.04 3.54
C MET A 54 0.57 -11.96 2.55
N GLU A 55 -0.28 -11.57 1.60
CA GLU A 55 0.04 -10.50 0.64
C GLU A 55 0.35 -9.19 1.36
N THR A 56 -0.48 -8.81 2.34
CA THR A 56 -0.25 -7.58 3.12
C THR A 56 1.06 -7.65 3.91
N GLU A 57 1.40 -8.79 4.51
CA GLU A 57 2.70 -8.96 5.16
C GLU A 57 3.88 -8.85 4.20
N PHE A 58 3.74 -9.38 2.98
CA PHE A 58 4.78 -9.27 1.95
C PHE A 58 4.92 -7.84 1.43
N GLU A 59 3.82 -7.18 1.07
CA GLU A 59 3.81 -5.79 0.59
C GLU A 59 4.43 -4.84 1.63
N THR A 60 4.06 -5.00 2.90
CA THR A 60 4.60 -4.16 3.98
C THR A 60 6.10 -4.36 4.21
N ARG A 61 6.61 -5.60 4.18
CA ARG A 61 8.06 -5.88 4.34
C ARG A 61 8.87 -5.51 3.10
N ALA A 62 8.37 -5.81 1.90
CA ALA A 62 9.06 -5.51 0.66
C ALA A 62 9.15 -4.00 0.39
N ASN A 63 8.11 -3.23 0.74
CA ASN A 63 8.12 -1.77 0.57
C ASN A 63 9.20 -1.11 1.44
N GLN A 64 9.36 -1.54 2.70
CA GLN A 64 10.43 -1.03 3.58
C GLN A 64 11.83 -1.31 3.03
N GLN A 65 12.07 -2.52 2.54
CA GLN A 65 13.35 -2.88 1.93
C GLN A 65 13.61 -2.08 0.66
N GLN A 66 12.61 -1.93 -0.21
CA GLN A 66 12.72 -1.13 -1.45
C GLN A 66 13.03 0.34 -1.16
N LEU A 67 12.36 0.94 -0.16
CA LEU A 67 12.63 2.32 0.25
C LEU A 67 14.04 2.47 0.83
N ALA A 68 14.51 1.50 1.62
CA ALA A 68 15.88 1.51 2.16
C ALA A 68 16.92 1.41 1.05
N ASP A 69 16.73 0.50 0.09
CA ASP A 69 17.61 0.31 -1.06
C ASP A 69 17.62 1.56 -1.96
N TRP A 70 16.45 2.16 -2.22
CA TRP A 70 16.35 3.40 -2.98
C TRP A 70 17.03 4.57 -2.28
N ASN A 71 16.88 4.71 -0.96
CA ASN A 71 17.54 5.76 -0.20
C ASN A 71 19.08 5.62 -0.25
N ALA A 72 19.56 4.37 -0.16
CA ALA A 72 20.98 4.06 -0.30
C ALA A 72 21.53 4.37 -1.70
N ILE A 73 20.77 4.09 -2.76
CA ILE A 73 21.20 4.32 -4.16
C ILE A 73 21.15 5.81 -4.52
N GLU A 74 20.05 6.49 -4.25
CA GLU A 74 19.80 7.86 -4.73
C GLU A 74 20.46 8.92 -3.83
N PHE A 75 20.37 8.76 -2.51
CA PHE A 75 20.81 9.76 -1.56
C PHE A 75 22.04 9.36 -0.75
N GLY A 76 22.40 8.07 -0.77
CA GLY A 76 23.49 7.53 0.06
C GLY A 76 23.21 7.63 1.57
N TYR A 77 21.98 7.92 1.99
CA TYR A 77 21.66 7.97 3.41
C TYR A 77 21.45 6.55 3.94
N ALA A 78 22.27 6.18 4.92
CA ALA A 78 22.03 5.01 5.75
C ALA A 78 21.20 5.43 6.98
N SER A 79 20.34 4.54 7.46
CA SER A 79 19.67 4.74 8.76
C SER A 79 20.73 4.96 9.84
N PRO A 80 20.59 5.95 10.75
CA PRO A 80 21.54 6.17 11.81
C PRO A 80 21.70 4.91 12.66
N ARG A 81 22.95 4.49 12.89
CA ARG A 81 23.22 3.34 13.73
C ARG A 81 22.98 3.68 15.21
N ALA A 82 22.69 2.66 16.03
CA ALA A 82 22.43 2.83 17.45
C ALA A 82 23.55 3.57 18.21
N ASP A 83 24.81 3.40 17.79
CA ASP A 83 25.98 4.09 18.37
C ASP A 83 26.09 5.58 18.03
N GLN A 84 25.26 6.08 17.12
CA GLN A 84 25.19 7.50 16.77
C GLN A 84 24.18 8.27 17.63
N PHE A 85 23.36 7.55 18.42
CA PHE A 85 22.42 8.17 19.34
C PHE A 85 23.06 8.37 20.71
N LEU A 86 22.82 9.55 21.28
CA LEU A 86 23.21 9.85 22.66
C LEU A 86 22.05 9.45 23.57
N GLU A 87 22.30 8.53 24.49
CA GLU A 87 21.26 7.94 25.35
C GLU A 87 20.92 8.82 26.57
N THR A 88 21.77 9.79 26.90
CA THR A 88 21.62 10.58 28.13
C THR A 88 22.01 12.04 27.91
N GLU A 89 21.31 12.95 28.57
CA GLU A 89 21.61 14.39 28.60
C GLU A 89 23.04 14.69 29.07
N ARG A 90 23.60 13.83 29.94
CA ARG A 90 25.01 13.91 30.36
C ARG A 90 25.98 13.64 29.21
N GLN A 91 25.66 12.70 28.32
CA GLN A 91 26.45 12.45 27.12
C GLN A 91 26.35 13.64 26.16
N LEU A 92 25.16 14.21 26.01
CA LEU A 92 24.96 15.44 25.22
C LEU A 92 25.76 16.62 25.78
N ALA A 93 25.79 16.80 27.11
CA ALA A 93 26.54 17.87 27.76
C ALA A 93 28.05 17.79 27.49
N SER A 94 28.59 16.58 27.26
CA SER A 94 30.01 16.40 26.91
C SER A 94 30.38 17.01 25.55
N PHE A 95 29.41 17.14 24.65
CA PHE A 95 29.58 17.80 23.35
C PHE A 95 29.47 19.33 23.41
N SER A 96 29.12 19.92 24.56
CA SER A 96 29.06 21.39 24.73
C SER A 96 30.43 22.04 24.98
N ALA A 97 31.50 21.25 25.11
CA ALA A 97 32.85 21.74 25.33
C ALA A 97 33.35 22.61 24.15
N PRO A 98 34.15 23.66 24.43
CA PRO A 98 34.76 24.46 23.38
C PRO A 98 35.62 23.59 22.46
N ARG A 99 35.56 23.87 21.16
CA ARG A 99 36.25 23.10 20.14
C ARG A 99 37.76 23.05 20.39
N ALA A 100 38.36 21.86 20.33
CA ALA A 100 39.80 21.69 20.40
C ALA A 100 40.48 22.34 19.18
N ALA A 101 41.70 22.87 19.36
CA ALA A 101 42.44 23.62 18.34
C ALA A 101 42.71 22.83 17.04
N ASP A 102 42.62 21.51 17.11
CA ASP A 102 42.92 20.49 16.10
C ASP A 102 41.66 19.79 15.54
N SER A 103 40.45 20.25 15.89
CA SER A 103 39.22 19.67 15.34
C SER A 103 39.05 19.95 13.84
N PRO A 104 38.55 18.98 13.04
CA PRO A 104 38.24 19.17 11.62
C PRO A 104 37.31 20.36 11.37
N PRO A 105 37.34 21.04 10.21
CA PRO A 105 36.42 22.14 9.90
C PRO A 105 34.95 21.69 10.02
N PRO A 106 34.02 22.58 10.45
CA PRO A 106 32.65 22.20 10.71
C PRO A 106 31.93 21.87 9.39
N ILE A 107 31.21 20.74 9.37
CA ILE A 107 30.35 20.39 8.23
C ILE A 107 29.18 21.38 8.23
N ARG A 108 29.11 22.21 7.19
CA ARG A 108 28.04 23.20 7.03
C ARG A 108 26.86 22.52 6.34
N PHE A 109 25.74 22.39 7.04
CA PHE A 109 24.47 22.07 6.39
C PHE A 109 23.98 23.28 5.61
N ALA A 110 23.23 23.04 4.54
CA ALA A 110 22.58 24.11 3.80
C ALA A 110 21.67 24.88 4.77
N ARG A 111 22.06 26.12 5.08
CA ARG A 111 21.17 27.10 5.68
C ARG A 111 20.31 27.70 4.57
N GLU A 112 19.12 28.16 4.90
CA GLU A 112 18.41 29.09 4.03
C GLU A 112 19.35 30.28 3.74
N MET A 113 19.82 30.35 2.49
CA MET A 113 20.63 31.47 2.00
C MET A 113 19.67 32.50 1.41
N GLU A 114 19.99 33.78 1.60
CA GLU A 114 19.36 34.85 0.83
C GLU A 114 19.47 34.53 -0.66
N ALA A 115 18.47 34.89 -1.46
CA ALA A 115 18.43 34.52 -2.88
C ALA A 115 19.71 34.95 -3.64
N SER A 116 20.42 35.98 -3.16
CA SER A 116 21.68 36.50 -3.69
C SER A 116 22.91 35.63 -3.43
N ASP A 117 22.85 34.73 -2.45
CA ASP A 117 23.97 33.91 -2.01
C ASP A 117 24.06 32.57 -2.78
N TYR A 118 22.99 32.17 -3.49
CA TYR A 118 23.03 30.97 -4.32
C TYR A 118 23.91 31.20 -5.55
N PRO A 119 24.82 30.27 -5.88
CA PRO A 119 25.52 30.32 -7.16
C PRO A 119 24.48 30.30 -8.29
N ALA A 120 24.68 31.12 -9.31
CA ALA A 120 23.77 31.20 -10.44
C ALA A 120 23.55 29.80 -11.02
N LEU A 121 22.33 29.28 -10.86
CA LEU A 121 21.94 27.98 -11.40
C LEU A 121 21.84 28.15 -12.92
N VAL A 122 22.94 27.86 -13.62
CA VAL A 122 22.94 27.73 -15.06
C VAL A 122 22.28 26.40 -15.40
N SER A 123 21.05 26.47 -15.91
CA SER A 123 20.40 25.29 -16.48
C SER A 123 21.08 24.96 -17.82
N PRO A 124 21.66 23.76 -17.99
CA PRO A 124 22.29 23.35 -19.27
C PRO A 124 21.26 23.19 -20.41
N LEU A 125 19.96 23.34 -20.11
CA LEU A 125 18.88 23.36 -21.11
C LEU A 125 18.54 24.78 -21.61
N ALA A 126 19.05 25.83 -20.95
CA ALA A 126 18.76 27.22 -21.33
C ALA A 126 19.56 27.71 -22.55
N GLU A 127 20.58 26.96 -22.99
CA GLU A 127 21.45 27.36 -24.11
C GLU A 127 20.79 27.15 -25.49
N HIS A 128 19.59 26.57 -25.53
CA HIS A 128 18.94 26.14 -26.76
C HIS A 128 17.68 26.89 -27.17
N ASP A 129 17.46 28.12 -26.67
CA ASP A 129 16.49 29.05 -27.26
C ASP A 129 17.11 30.43 -27.42
N LYS A 130 17.82 30.61 -28.53
CA LYS A 130 18.00 31.94 -29.12
C LYS A 130 16.73 32.30 -29.87
N PRO A 131 16.07 33.40 -29.49
CA PRO A 131 15.65 34.40 -30.45
C PRO A 131 16.52 35.65 -30.30
N GLY A 132 16.64 36.34 -31.42
CA GLY A 132 17.63 37.37 -31.66
C GLY A 132 17.54 38.64 -30.82
N ASP A 133 18.69 39.30 -30.77
CA ASP A 133 18.91 40.75 -30.75
C ASP A 133 17.76 41.68 -30.30
N GLY A 134 17.93 42.27 -29.11
CA GLY A 134 17.18 43.44 -28.65
C GLY A 134 17.59 43.88 -27.24
N GLU A 135 18.14 45.09 -27.14
CA GLU A 135 18.49 45.87 -25.92
C GLU A 135 17.26 46.04 -24.97
N PRO A 136 17.45 46.47 -23.72
CA PRO A 136 16.97 45.88 -22.47
C PRO A 136 15.53 46.25 -22.11
N ASP A 137 14.59 45.31 -22.10
CA ASP A 137 13.23 45.62 -21.68
C ASP A 137 13.02 45.38 -20.18
N LYS A 138 12.73 46.48 -19.47
CA LYS A 138 12.25 46.46 -18.10
C LYS A 138 10.83 45.88 -18.11
N VAL A 139 10.67 44.61 -17.77
CA VAL A 139 9.34 44.04 -17.53
C VAL A 139 9.27 43.45 -16.13
N ALA A 140 8.70 44.30 -15.27
CA ALA A 140 7.75 44.02 -14.19
C ALA A 140 7.87 42.68 -13.43
N ALA A 141 8.00 42.82 -12.10
CA ALA A 141 7.70 41.79 -11.13
C ALA A 141 6.35 41.11 -11.43
N PRO A 142 6.29 39.76 -11.52
CA PRO A 142 5.00 39.09 -11.50
C PRO A 142 4.47 39.12 -10.07
N ALA A 143 3.25 39.65 -9.98
CA ALA A 143 2.45 39.76 -8.78
C ALA A 143 2.35 38.44 -8.02
N GLN A 144 2.26 38.59 -6.70
CA GLN A 144 1.84 37.58 -5.75
C GLN A 144 0.53 36.93 -6.23
N GLY A 145 0.64 35.74 -6.83
CA GLY A 145 -0.49 34.89 -7.17
C GLY A 145 -0.71 33.89 -6.05
N GLU A 146 -1.84 34.01 -5.34
CA GLU A 146 -2.32 33.07 -4.33
C GLU A 146 -2.29 31.62 -4.85
N ALA A 147 -1.25 30.86 -4.52
CA ALA A 147 -1.29 29.41 -4.59
C ALA A 147 -1.88 28.90 -3.27
N ARG A 148 -3.22 28.93 -3.19
CA ARG A 148 -3.99 28.27 -2.14
C ARG A 148 -3.69 26.77 -2.21
N ILE A 149 -2.85 26.29 -1.29
CA ILE A 149 -2.63 24.86 -1.07
C ILE A 149 -3.91 24.33 -0.42
N ALA A 150 -4.73 23.65 -1.22
CA ALA A 150 -5.88 22.90 -0.75
C ALA A 150 -5.39 21.73 0.10
N LEU A 151 -5.32 21.94 1.42
CA LEU A 151 -5.32 20.87 2.39
C LEU A 151 -6.70 20.19 2.32
N ALA A 152 -6.72 18.98 1.76
CA ALA A 152 -7.83 18.07 1.92
C ALA A 152 -7.97 17.73 3.41
N SER A 153 -8.96 18.35 4.05
CA SER A 153 -9.50 17.90 5.32
C SER A 153 -10.17 16.55 5.11
N PHE A 154 -9.62 15.52 5.74
CA PHE A 154 -10.34 14.28 6.02
C PHE A 154 -11.26 14.54 7.21
N ASP A 155 -12.57 14.47 6.96
CA ASP A 155 -13.59 13.98 7.89
C ASP A 155 -14.30 12.80 7.21
#